data_AF-A0A1W9LJR3-F1
#
_entry.id   AF-A0A1W9LJR3-F1
#
_cell.length_a   1.000
_cell.length_b   1.000
_cell.length_c   1.000
_cell.angle_alpha   90.00
_cell.angle_beta   90.00
_cell.angle_gamma   90.00
#
_symmetry.space_group_name_H-M   'P 1'
#
loop_
_entity.id
_entity.type
_entity.pdbx_description
1 polymer ?
#
loop_
_entity_poly.entity_id
_entity_poly.type
_entity_poly.pdbx_seq_one_letter_code
_entity_poly.pdbx_strand_id
1 'polypeptide(L)'
;MELRKIDDYRWEVPKTGQMRVPGIIYAGESMIESIKQEEAVKQVANVATLPGIIKASLAMPDIHWGYGFPIGGVAAFDWETGIISPGGVGYDINCGVRLASTLLTAKDVKEKLEDLVNSLHRNIPSGVGSTGSIKLTYSEEKKVLKEGSKWALKHGMGEESDIEHTEDFGCMQNADPDMLSDKALERGLRQLGTLGSGNHFVEIGVVEKIYDHETARVFGL
;
A
#
# COMPACT_ATOMS: atom_id res chain seq x y z
N MET A 1 -15.57 10.18 21.52
CA MET A 1 -15.53 11.54 20.95
C MET A 1 -16.73 11.64 20.00
N GLU A 2 -17.51 12.72 20.04
CA GLU A 2 -18.71 12.80 19.19
C GLU A 2 -18.35 13.16 17.75
N LEU A 3 -18.92 12.42 16.80
CA LEU A 3 -18.79 12.64 15.36
C LEU A 3 -20.03 13.35 14.84
N ARG A 4 -19.84 14.33 13.96
CA ARG A 4 -20.94 15.06 13.31
C ARG A 4 -21.15 14.52 11.89
N LYS A 5 -22.34 13.99 11.60
CA LYS A 5 -22.70 13.57 10.23
C LYS A 5 -22.68 14.78 9.28
N ILE A 6 -21.97 14.67 8.17
CA ILE A 6 -21.97 15.66 7.08
C ILE A 6 -23.00 15.22 6.02
N ASP A 7 -22.87 13.97 5.58
CA ASP A 7 -23.79 13.30 4.64
C ASP A 7 -23.77 11.78 4.87
N ASP A 8 -24.30 11.00 3.93
CA ASP A 8 -24.46 9.55 4.05
C ASP A 8 -23.15 8.77 4.20
N TYR A 9 -22.02 9.35 3.79
CA TYR A 9 -20.73 8.66 3.78
C TYR A 9 -19.61 9.46 4.45
N ARG A 10 -19.89 10.64 5.02
CA ARG A 10 -18.88 11.50 5.63
C ARG A 10 -19.26 11.97 7.03
N TRP A 11 -18.30 11.85 7.93
CA TRP A 11 -18.44 12.17 9.34
C TRP A 11 -17.29 13.07 9.78
N GLU A 12 -17.62 14.22 10.33
CA GLU A 12 -16.65 15.17 10.85
C GLU A 12 -16.23 14.77 12.27
N VAL A 13 -14.93 14.72 12.50
CA VAL A 13 -14.29 14.87 13.80
C VAL A 13 -14.13 16.37 14.05
N PRO A 14 -14.98 16.99 14.89
CA PRO A 14 -14.97 18.44 15.05
C PRO A 14 -13.61 18.91 15.59
N LYS A 15 -13.13 20.03 15.06
CA LYS A 15 -11.89 20.65 15.50
C LYS A 15 -12.01 21.04 16.98
N THR A 16 -11.19 20.41 17.83
CA THR A 16 -11.14 20.67 19.27
C THR A 16 -9.70 20.73 19.77
N GLY A 17 -9.48 21.38 20.92
CA GLY A 17 -8.16 21.46 21.55
C GLY A 17 -7.07 22.02 20.63
N GLN A 18 -5.99 21.25 20.44
CA GLN A 18 -4.82 21.65 19.64
C GLN A 18 -4.94 21.32 18.15
N MET A 19 -6.07 20.77 17.70
CA MET A 19 -6.30 20.50 16.29
C MET A 19 -6.16 21.80 15.49
N ARG A 20 -5.49 21.73 14.34
CA ARG A 20 -5.31 22.83 13.39
C ARG A 20 -6.39 22.82 12.31
N VAL A 21 -6.83 21.64 11.93
CA VAL A 21 -7.91 21.35 10.97
C VAL A 21 -8.92 20.37 11.59
N PRO A 22 -10.15 20.21 11.06
CA PRO A 22 -11.02 19.10 11.46
C PRO A 22 -10.47 17.75 10.96
N GLY A 23 -11.07 16.65 11.41
CA GLY A 23 -10.91 15.35 10.78
C GLY A 23 -12.15 14.95 9.99
N ILE A 24 -12.01 14.17 8.92
CA ILE A 24 -13.13 13.61 8.14
C ILE A 24 -12.95 12.10 8.03
N ILE A 25 -13.94 11.35 8.47
CA ILE A 25 -14.02 9.89 8.33
C ILE A 25 -15.02 9.57 7.23
N TYR A 26 -14.58 8.83 6.22
CA TYR A 26 -15.44 8.28 5.18
C TYR A 26 -15.99 6.94 5.67
N ALA A 27 -17.28 6.82 5.89
CA ALA A 27 -17.90 5.58 6.34
C ALA A 27 -19.43 5.64 6.17
N GLY A 28 -20.03 4.51 5.82
CA GLY A 28 -21.48 4.35 5.85
C GLY A 28 -22.00 4.31 7.29
N GLU A 29 -23.27 4.68 7.48
CA GLU A 29 -23.89 4.80 8.82
C GLU A 29 -23.77 3.53 9.67
N SER A 30 -23.87 2.35 9.05
CA SER A 30 -23.74 1.06 9.74
C SER A 30 -22.35 0.79 10.34
N MET A 31 -21.32 1.50 9.90
CA MET A 31 -19.93 1.28 10.34
C MET A 31 -19.55 2.16 11.54
N ILE A 32 -20.31 3.23 11.77
CA ILE A 32 -19.89 4.32 12.65
C ILE A 32 -19.85 3.95 14.11
N GLU A 33 -20.79 3.14 14.57
CA GLU A 33 -20.79 2.68 15.95
C GLU A 33 -19.60 1.78 16.28
N SER A 34 -19.08 1.03 15.29
CA SER A 34 -17.82 0.29 15.45
C SER A 34 -16.63 1.25 15.49
N ILE A 35 -16.52 2.14 14.48
CA ILE A 35 -15.40 3.07 14.34
C ILE A 35 -15.27 3.97 15.57
N LYS A 36 -16.38 4.44 16.16
CA LYS A 36 -16.38 5.27 17.38
C LYS A 36 -15.74 4.59 18.59
N GLN A 37 -15.74 3.26 18.64
CA GLN A 37 -15.16 2.49 19.74
C GLN A 37 -13.65 2.33 19.59
N GLU A 38 -13.10 2.67 18.42
CA GLU A 38 -11.69 2.50 18.13
C GLU A 38 -10.85 3.70 18.57
N GLU A 39 -9.62 3.42 18.99
CA GLU A 39 -8.60 4.44 19.23
C GLU A 39 -8.22 5.19 17.95
N ALA A 40 -8.53 4.63 16.78
CA ALA A 40 -8.24 5.21 15.47
C ALA A 40 -8.86 6.60 15.28
N VAL A 41 -10.07 6.85 15.84
CA VAL A 41 -10.72 8.16 15.80
C VAL A 41 -9.90 9.22 16.55
N LYS A 42 -9.27 8.85 17.66
CA LYS A 42 -8.34 9.75 18.37
C LYS A 42 -7.08 9.99 17.55
N GLN A 43 -6.61 9.00 16.79
CA GLN A 43 -5.46 9.18 15.91
C GLN A 43 -5.76 10.19 14.78
N VAL A 44 -6.97 10.19 14.21
CA VAL A 44 -7.42 11.24 13.28
C VAL A 44 -7.32 12.63 13.95
N ALA A 45 -7.83 12.76 15.18
CA ALA A 45 -7.73 14.02 15.92
C ALA A 45 -6.28 14.42 16.22
N ASN A 46 -5.41 13.47 16.56
CA ASN A 46 -3.99 13.71 16.82
C ASN A 46 -3.26 14.17 15.56
N VAL A 47 -3.47 13.50 14.42
CA VAL A 47 -2.90 13.89 13.14
C VAL A 47 -3.31 15.31 12.76
N ALA A 48 -4.57 15.68 13.04
CA ALA A 48 -5.07 17.03 12.80
C ALA A 48 -4.37 18.14 13.62
N THR A 49 -3.53 17.81 14.61
CA THR A 49 -2.71 18.78 15.37
C THR A 49 -1.37 19.14 14.70
N LEU A 50 -0.94 18.35 13.71
CA LEU A 50 0.42 18.38 13.18
C LEU A 50 0.69 19.66 12.36
N PRO A 51 1.87 20.30 12.49
CA PRO A 51 2.19 21.55 11.78
C PRO A 51 2.06 21.43 10.27
N GLY A 52 1.56 22.48 9.62
CA GLY A 52 1.39 22.56 8.17
C GLY A 52 0.34 21.61 7.57
N ILE A 53 -0.45 20.88 8.37
CA ILE A 53 -1.53 20.04 7.83
C ILE A 53 -2.57 20.88 7.06
N ILE A 54 -2.99 20.38 5.91
CA ILE A 54 -3.86 21.07 4.97
C ILE A 54 -5.28 20.49 5.03
N LYS A 55 -6.28 21.38 5.11
CA LYS A 55 -7.73 21.12 5.03
C LYS A 55 -8.33 20.22 6.11
N ALA A 56 -7.88 18.97 6.23
CA ALA A 56 -8.38 17.98 7.19
C ALA A 56 -7.42 16.81 7.37
N SER A 57 -7.51 16.12 8.52
CA SER A 57 -7.02 14.74 8.64
C SER A 57 -8.11 13.78 8.16
N LEU A 58 -7.82 13.00 7.12
CA LEU A 58 -8.80 12.10 6.52
C LEU A 58 -8.59 10.67 6.99
N ALA A 59 -9.67 9.89 7.06
CA ALA A 59 -9.62 8.46 7.23
C ALA A 59 -10.63 7.74 6.33
N MET A 60 -10.17 6.67 5.68
CA MET A 60 -10.93 5.83 4.77
C MET A 60 -11.88 4.87 5.53
N PRO A 61 -12.84 4.22 4.84
CA PRO A 61 -13.82 3.35 5.50
C PRO A 61 -13.24 2.17 6.27
N ASP A 62 -12.05 1.72 5.91
CA ASP A 62 -11.28 0.66 6.55
C ASP A 62 -10.37 1.15 7.68
N ILE A 63 -10.63 2.36 8.21
CA ILE A 63 -9.89 2.94 9.32
C ILE A 63 -9.77 1.98 10.50
N HIS A 64 -8.56 1.80 11.00
CA HIS A 64 -8.33 1.11 12.26
C HIS A 64 -7.04 1.57 12.95
N TRP A 65 -6.83 1.10 14.18
CA TRP A 65 -5.73 1.52 15.03
C TRP A 65 -4.36 1.23 14.40
N GLY A 66 -3.55 2.28 14.24
CA GLY A 66 -2.21 2.22 13.66
C GLY A 66 -1.10 2.77 14.58
N TYR A 67 0.07 3.04 14.03
CA TYR A 67 1.21 3.59 14.77
C TYR A 67 1.30 5.11 14.62
N GLY A 68 0.73 5.85 15.58
CA GLY A 68 0.65 7.31 15.54
C GLY A 68 -0.48 7.81 14.64
N PHE A 69 -0.43 7.48 13.34
CA PHE A 69 -1.53 7.66 12.39
C PHE A 69 -2.43 6.41 12.40
N PRO A 70 -3.74 6.55 12.09
CA PRO A 70 -4.58 5.38 11.84
C PRO A 70 -4.20 4.74 10.51
N ILE A 71 -4.34 3.41 10.42
CA ILE A 71 -4.34 2.75 9.10
C ILE A 71 -5.60 3.19 8.35
N GLY A 72 -5.50 3.36 7.03
CA GLY A 72 -6.52 4.03 6.23
C GLY A 72 -6.51 5.56 6.38
N GLY A 73 -5.52 6.14 7.06
CA GLY A 73 -5.37 7.59 7.21
C GLY A 73 -4.77 8.27 5.97
N VAL A 74 -5.22 9.48 5.66
CA VAL A 74 -4.62 10.36 4.65
C VAL A 74 -4.46 11.76 5.25
N ALA A 75 -3.26 12.34 5.12
CA ALA A 75 -2.99 13.72 5.52
C ALA A 75 -2.03 14.36 4.51
N ALA A 76 -2.39 15.56 4.06
CA ALA A 76 -1.52 16.39 3.24
C ALA A 76 -0.90 17.48 4.12
N PHE A 77 0.39 17.71 3.93
CA PHE A 77 1.16 18.74 4.65
C PHE A 77 1.72 19.73 3.64
N ASP A 78 1.75 20.99 4.02
CA ASP A 78 2.42 22.03 3.27
C ASP A 78 3.92 21.74 3.14
N TRP A 79 4.50 21.99 1.96
CA TRP A 79 5.88 21.63 1.66
C TRP A 79 6.90 22.44 2.48
N GLU A 80 6.62 23.72 2.74
CA GLU A 80 7.56 24.62 3.42
C GLU A 80 7.39 24.63 4.94
N THR A 81 6.14 24.53 5.40
CA THR A 81 5.76 24.70 6.81
C THR A 81 5.31 23.41 7.49
N GLY A 82 5.19 22.33 6.71
CA GLY A 82 4.74 21.04 7.17
C GLY A 82 5.84 20.13 7.71
N ILE A 83 5.46 18.87 7.87
CA ILE A 83 6.34 17.81 8.39
C ILE A 83 6.23 16.55 7.54
N ILE A 84 7.22 15.68 7.69
CA ILE A 84 7.12 14.27 7.32
C ILE A 84 7.07 13.43 8.59
N SER A 85 6.17 12.45 8.64
CA SER A 85 6.05 11.51 9.76
C SER A 85 6.13 10.08 9.23
N PRO A 86 7.18 9.31 9.58
CA PRO A 86 7.27 7.90 9.19
C PRO A 86 6.05 7.07 9.63
N GLY A 87 5.46 7.39 10.80
CA GLY A 87 4.24 6.74 11.27
C GLY A 87 3.01 7.01 10.39
N GLY A 88 3.02 8.08 9.59
CA GLY A 88 1.97 8.37 8.60
C GLY A 88 2.17 7.70 7.25
N VAL A 89 3.36 7.11 7.01
CA VAL A 89 3.63 6.26 5.84
C VAL A 89 3.42 4.79 6.19
N GLY A 90 3.91 4.37 7.36
CA GLY A 90 3.87 2.99 7.82
C GLY A 90 5.25 2.32 7.82
N TYR A 91 5.35 1.19 8.53
CA TYR A 91 6.61 0.44 8.64
C TYR A 91 6.97 -0.29 7.35
N ASP A 92 5.96 -0.83 6.66
CA ASP A 92 6.12 -1.53 5.39
C ASP A 92 5.95 -0.54 4.23
N ILE A 93 7.02 0.23 4.00
CA ILE A 93 7.05 1.30 3.00
C ILE A 93 6.81 0.69 1.62
N ASN A 94 5.80 1.21 0.91
CA ASN A 94 5.37 0.73 -0.40
C ASN A 94 4.81 -0.72 -0.39
N CYS A 95 4.26 -1.18 0.73
CA CYS A 95 3.31 -2.31 0.70
C CYS A 95 2.18 -1.94 -0.27
N GLY A 96 1.92 -2.81 -1.25
CA GLY A 96 1.07 -2.46 -2.38
C GLY A 96 0.55 -3.67 -3.12
N VAL A 97 -0.19 -3.40 -4.20
CA VAL A 97 -0.86 -4.42 -5.00
C VAL A 97 -0.46 -4.28 -6.45
N ARG A 98 -0.16 -5.41 -7.09
CA ARG A 98 -0.06 -5.52 -8.55
C ARG A 98 -1.12 -6.51 -9.03
N LEU A 99 -1.92 -6.09 -10.01
CA LEU A 99 -2.87 -6.95 -10.71
C LEU A 99 -2.29 -7.31 -12.08
N ALA A 100 -2.22 -8.61 -12.37
CA ALA A 100 -1.92 -9.12 -13.71
C ALA A 100 -3.17 -9.83 -14.25
N SER A 101 -3.68 -9.37 -15.39
CA SER A 101 -4.79 -10.02 -16.08
C SER A 101 -4.26 -11.04 -17.10
N THR A 102 -5.12 -11.98 -17.49
CA THR A 102 -4.81 -12.97 -18.53
C THR A 102 -5.99 -13.09 -19.48
N LEU A 103 -5.75 -13.67 -20.65
CA LEU A 103 -6.84 -14.03 -21.58
C LEU A 103 -7.53 -15.36 -21.20
N LEU A 104 -7.13 -15.99 -20.09
CA LEU A 104 -7.73 -17.23 -19.62
C LEU A 104 -9.06 -16.95 -18.93
N THR A 105 -10.02 -17.84 -19.16
CA THR A 105 -11.27 -17.86 -18.42
C THR A 105 -11.19 -18.81 -17.22
N ALA A 106 -12.13 -18.69 -16.30
CA ALA A 106 -12.24 -19.64 -15.18
C ALA A 106 -12.32 -21.10 -15.64
N LYS A 107 -12.90 -21.38 -16.82
CA LYS A 107 -12.99 -22.74 -17.37
C LYS A 107 -11.63 -23.29 -17.78
N ASP A 108 -10.72 -22.45 -18.28
CA ASP A 108 -9.39 -22.86 -18.74
C ASP A 108 -8.47 -23.22 -17.56
N VAL A 109 -8.71 -22.57 -16.40
CA VAL A 109 -7.88 -22.72 -15.20
C VAL A 109 -8.42 -23.80 -14.25
N LYS A 110 -9.75 -24.02 -14.21
CA LYS A 110 -10.42 -24.84 -13.19
C LYS A 110 -9.77 -26.20 -12.94
N GLU A 111 -9.52 -26.97 -13.99
CA GLU A 111 -8.96 -28.33 -13.87
C GLU A 111 -7.45 -28.35 -13.53
N LYS A 112 -6.78 -27.19 -13.60
CA LYS A 112 -5.34 -27.03 -13.32
C LYS A 112 -5.08 -26.16 -12.09
N LEU A 113 -6.12 -25.76 -11.36
CA LEU A 113 -6.01 -24.76 -10.31
C LEU A 113 -5.05 -25.22 -9.20
N GLU A 114 -5.15 -26.48 -8.78
CA GLU A 114 -4.26 -27.05 -7.76
C GLU A 114 -2.80 -27.05 -8.22
N ASP A 115 -2.53 -27.51 -9.44
CA ASP A 115 -1.19 -27.52 -10.03
C ASP A 115 -0.60 -26.11 -10.16
N LEU A 116 -1.44 -25.14 -10.55
CA LEU A 116 -1.06 -23.75 -10.69
C LEU A 116 -0.72 -23.13 -9.33
N VAL A 117 -1.58 -23.30 -8.31
CA VAL A 117 -1.33 -22.81 -6.95
C VAL A 117 -0.07 -23.44 -6.37
N ASN A 118 0.10 -24.76 -6.53
CA ASN A 118 1.30 -25.46 -6.10
C ASN A 118 2.55 -24.96 -6.84
N SER A 119 2.44 -24.62 -8.12
CA SER A 119 3.53 -24.04 -8.89
C SER A 119 3.89 -22.63 -8.41
N LEU A 120 2.89 -21.78 -8.17
CA LEU A 120 3.11 -20.43 -7.61
C LEU A 120 3.79 -20.51 -6.25
N HIS A 121 3.30 -21.36 -5.35
CA HIS A 121 3.89 -21.53 -4.02
C HIS A 121 5.35 -22.00 -4.08
N ARG A 122 5.69 -22.93 -4.98
CA ARG A 122 7.08 -23.39 -5.16
C ARG A 122 8.00 -22.30 -5.73
N ASN A 123 7.48 -21.46 -6.63
CA ASN A 123 8.29 -20.49 -7.36
C ASN A 123 8.33 -19.10 -6.72
N ILE A 124 7.43 -18.80 -5.78
CA ILE A 124 7.35 -17.51 -5.08
C ILE A 124 7.57 -17.77 -3.59
N PRO A 125 8.82 -17.62 -3.09
CA PRO A 125 9.12 -17.87 -1.69
C PRO A 125 8.32 -16.94 -0.77
N SER A 126 7.66 -17.52 0.23
CA SER A 126 6.86 -16.81 1.23
C SER A 126 7.21 -17.25 2.64
N GLY A 127 6.82 -16.48 3.66
CA GLY A 127 7.02 -16.76 5.08
C GLY A 127 8.15 -15.97 5.73
N VAL A 128 8.10 -15.87 7.07
CA VAL A 128 9.08 -15.13 7.87
C VAL A 128 10.47 -15.74 7.71
N GLY A 129 11.43 -14.93 7.27
CA GLY A 129 12.82 -15.36 7.08
C GLY A 129 13.07 -16.18 5.81
N SER A 130 12.06 -16.35 4.95
CA SER A 130 12.23 -16.93 3.63
C SER A 130 13.17 -16.07 2.78
N THR A 131 13.96 -16.72 1.92
CA THR A 131 14.94 -16.03 1.07
C THR A 131 14.70 -16.29 -0.40
N GLY A 132 14.91 -15.26 -1.22
CA GLY A 132 14.77 -15.35 -2.67
C GLY A 132 15.89 -16.15 -3.34
N SER A 133 15.62 -16.58 -4.57
CA SER A 133 16.62 -17.13 -5.49
C SER A 133 17.61 -16.05 -5.96
N ILE A 134 17.20 -14.77 -5.95
CA ILE A 134 18.03 -13.62 -6.29
C ILE A 134 19.08 -13.42 -5.19
N LYS A 135 20.36 -13.39 -5.59
CA LYS A 135 21.49 -13.13 -4.69
C LYS A 135 22.12 -11.80 -5.05
N LEU A 136 21.98 -10.82 -4.16
CA LEU A 136 22.55 -9.49 -4.33
C LEU A 136 23.86 -9.33 -3.56
N THR A 137 24.72 -8.47 -4.09
CA THR A 137 25.75 -7.81 -3.28
C THR A 137 25.21 -6.48 -2.78
N TYR A 138 25.82 -5.88 -1.76
CA TYR A 138 25.46 -4.53 -1.29
C TYR A 138 25.46 -3.49 -2.42
N SER A 139 26.45 -3.57 -3.34
CA SER A 139 26.52 -2.66 -4.49
C SER A 139 25.32 -2.84 -5.43
N GLU A 140 24.89 -4.09 -5.64
CA GLU A 140 23.76 -4.39 -6.50
C GLU A 140 22.43 -4.02 -5.86
N GLU A 141 22.26 -4.26 -4.56
CA GLU A 141 21.08 -3.79 -3.80
C GLU A 141 20.92 -2.27 -3.87
N LYS A 142 22.02 -1.51 -3.78
CA LYS A 142 21.97 -0.05 -3.98
C LYS A 142 21.50 0.35 -5.38
N LYS A 143 21.77 -0.46 -6.42
CA LYS A 143 21.19 -0.22 -7.76
C LYS A 143 19.71 -0.54 -7.78
N VAL A 144 19.26 -1.65 -7.16
CA VAL A 144 17.83 -1.96 -7.01
C VAL A 144 17.10 -0.78 -6.38
N LEU A 145 17.63 -0.21 -5.30
CA LEU A 145 17.04 0.91 -4.59
C LEU A 145 17.00 2.22 -5.42
N LYS A 146 17.95 2.43 -6.34
CA LYS A 146 17.99 3.63 -7.21
C LYS A 146 17.14 3.49 -8.47
N GLU A 147 17.03 2.27 -9.01
CA GLU A 147 16.41 2.01 -10.30
C GLU A 147 15.00 1.42 -10.20
N GLY A 148 14.63 0.91 -9.01
CA GLY A 148 13.34 0.28 -8.77
C GLY A 148 13.06 -0.87 -9.73
N SER A 149 11.84 -0.91 -10.28
CA SER A 149 11.41 -1.95 -11.23
C SER A 149 12.24 -1.99 -12.52
N LYS A 150 12.87 -0.88 -12.92
CA LYS A 150 13.75 -0.84 -14.11
C LYS A 150 15.00 -1.71 -13.93
N TRP A 151 15.45 -1.92 -12.69
CA TRP A 151 16.50 -2.88 -12.40
C TRP A 151 16.04 -4.29 -12.78
N ALA A 152 14.82 -4.68 -12.40
CA ALA A 152 14.27 -6.00 -12.69
C ALA A 152 14.15 -6.24 -14.20
N LEU A 153 13.65 -5.26 -14.93
CA LEU A 153 13.58 -5.30 -16.40
C LEU A 153 14.95 -5.52 -17.06
N LYS A 154 15.99 -4.77 -16.66
CA LYS A 154 17.36 -4.95 -17.19
C LYS A 154 17.93 -6.35 -16.94
N HIS A 155 17.40 -7.06 -15.95
CA HIS A 155 17.76 -8.42 -15.59
C HIS A 155 16.81 -9.48 -16.18
N GLY A 156 15.95 -9.10 -17.14
CA GLY A 156 15.06 -10.01 -17.84
C GLY A 156 13.83 -10.44 -17.03
N MET A 157 13.47 -9.68 -15.99
CA MET A 157 12.30 -9.94 -15.14
C MET A 157 11.19 -8.95 -15.47
N GLY A 158 10.45 -9.24 -16.55
CA GLY A 158 9.33 -8.44 -17.03
C GLY A 158 9.55 -7.87 -18.43
N GLU A 159 8.61 -7.05 -18.87
CA GLU A 159 8.60 -6.38 -20.17
C GLU A 159 8.49 -4.85 -20.00
N GLU A 160 8.73 -4.06 -21.05
CA GLU A 160 8.66 -2.59 -20.95
C GLU A 160 7.26 -2.09 -20.55
N SER A 161 6.21 -2.79 -21.00
CA SER A 161 4.83 -2.52 -20.60
C SER A 161 4.63 -2.62 -19.08
N ASP A 162 5.37 -3.48 -18.37
CA ASP A 162 5.28 -3.58 -16.91
C ASP A 162 5.69 -2.28 -16.23
N ILE A 163 6.65 -1.55 -16.80
CA ILE A 163 7.12 -0.26 -16.26
C ILE A 163 6.05 0.81 -16.47
N GLU A 164 5.44 0.86 -17.65
CA GLU A 164 4.40 1.85 -18.01
C GLU A 164 3.14 1.71 -17.16
N HIS A 165 2.82 0.49 -16.71
CA HIS A 165 1.63 0.19 -15.90
C HIS A 165 1.91 0.12 -14.40
N THR A 166 3.05 0.66 -13.95
CA THR A 166 3.38 0.78 -12.52
C THR A 166 3.34 2.23 -12.09
N GLU A 167 2.75 2.53 -10.92
CA GLU A 167 2.82 3.85 -10.30
C GLU A 167 4.27 4.36 -10.23
N ASP A 168 4.49 5.64 -10.54
CA ASP A 168 5.81 6.27 -10.68
C ASP A 168 6.77 5.53 -11.63
N PHE A 169 6.24 4.79 -12.60
CA PHE A 169 7.02 3.90 -13.48
C PHE A 169 7.89 2.90 -12.67
N GLY A 170 7.37 2.52 -11.50
CA GLY A 170 8.00 1.68 -10.49
C GLY A 170 9.35 2.18 -9.99
N CYS A 171 9.60 3.50 -10.03
CA CYS A 171 10.83 4.11 -9.52
C CYS A 171 10.61 5.59 -9.14
N MET A 172 10.54 5.86 -7.84
CA MET A 172 10.57 7.24 -7.34
C MET A 172 11.92 7.90 -7.62
N GLN A 173 11.89 9.17 -8.04
CA GLN A 173 13.10 9.94 -8.31
C GLN A 173 13.82 10.31 -7.01
N ASN A 174 15.15 10.48 -7.09
CA ASN A 174 15.99 10.97 -6.00
C ASN A 174 16.12 10.02 -4.79
N ALA A 175 15.84 8.73 -4.95
CA ALA A 175 16.18 7.75 -3.93
C ALA A 175 17.70 7.72 -3.67
N ASP A 176 18.09 7.90 -2.40
CA ASP A 176 19.48 7.84 -1.96
C ASP A 176 19.71 6.64 -1.02
N PRO A 177 20.26 5.52 -1.52
CA PRO A 177 20.57 4.35 -0.70
C PRO A 177 21.61 4.59 0.39
N ASP A 178 22.42 5.65 0.30
CA ASP A 178 23.42 5.96 1.32
C ASP A 178 22.78 6.50 2.62
N MET A 179 21.50 6.86 2.57
CA MET A 179 20.71 7.24 3.75
C MET A 179 20.19 6.03 4.54
N LEU A 180 20.27 4.81 3.99
CA LEU A 180 19.83 3.60 4.68
C LEU A 180 20.89 3.08 5.64
N SER A 181 20.45 2.63 6.82
CA SER A 181 21.33 1.95 7.77
C SER A 181 21.82 0.60 7.23
N ASP A 182 23.02 0.18 7.64
CA ASP A 182 23.57 -1.15 7.32
C ASP A 182 22.60 -2.28 7.67
N LYS A 183 21.87 -2.15 8.80
CA LYS A 183 20.88 -3.14 9.24
C LYS A 183 19.70 -3.27 8.27
N ALA A 184 19.28 -2.18 7.64
CA ALA A 184 18.19 -2.20 6.66
C ALA A 184 18.64 -2.91 5.37
N LEU A 185 19.85 -2.59 4.89
CA LEU A 185 20.47 -3.23 3.73
C LEU A 185 20.71 -4.72 3.99
N GLU A 186 21.32 -5.08 5.12
CA GLU A 186 21.57 -6.51 5.47
C GLU A 186 20.28 -7.34 5.45
N ARG A 187 19.17 -6.74 5.91
CA ARG A 187 17.86 -7.38 5.94
C ARG A 187 17.27 -7.52 4.53
N GLY A 188 17.42 -6.51 3.67
CA GLY A 188 16.93 -6.51 2.29
C GLY A 188 17.67 -7.47 1.36
N LEU A 189 18.98 -7.63 1.53
CA LEU A 189 19.86 -8.45 0.67
C LEU A 189 19.34 -9.85 0.35
N ARG A 190 18.63 -10.48 1.29
CA ARG A 190 18.15 -11.86 1.18
C ARG A 190 16.65 -11.97 0.86
N GLN A 191 15.94 -10.86 0.83
CA GLN A 191 14.48 -10.83 0.78
C GLN A 191 13.92 -10.34 -0.57
N LEU A 192 14.74 -9.79 -1.46
CA LEU A 192 14.27 -9.44 -2.81
C LEU A 192 13.75 -10.69 -3.55
N GLY A 193 12.57 -10.57 -4.16
CA GLY A 193 11.90 -11.66 -4.86
C GLY A 193 11.19 -12.65 -3.92
N THR A 194 10.77 -12.20 -2.74
CA THR A 194 9.94 -12.98 -1.81
C THR A 194 8.66 -12.22 -1.48
N LEU A 195 7.60 -12.95 -1.13
CA LEU A 195 6.32 -12.36 -0.75
C LEU A 195 6.31 -11.79 0.67
N GLY A 196 7.13 -12.34 1.58
CA GLY A 196 7.06 -12.03 3.01
C GLY A 196 5.93 -12.77 3.73
N SER A 197 5.33 -12.13 4.73
CA SER A 197 4.33 -12.70 5.64
C SER A 197 3.26 -11.67 6.01
N GLY A 198 2.33 -12.01 6.90
CA GLY A 198 1.27 -11.08 7.32
C GLY A 198 0.12 -11.10 6.32
N ASN A 199 -0.29 -9.94 5.82
CA ASN A 199 -1.36 -9.81 4.83
C ASN A 199 -0.85 -9.90 3.37
N HIS A 200 0.39 -10.37 3.15
CA HIS A 200 0.96 -10.53 1.80
C HIS A 200 0.58 -11.90 1.22
N PHE A 201 0.00 -11.89 0.01
CA PHE A 201 -0.41 -13.10 -0.70
C PHE A 201 -0.30 -12.93 -2.21
N VAL A 202 -0.27 -14.05 -2.91
CA VAL A 202 -0.54 -14.14 -4.35
C VAL A 202 -1.80 -14.97 -4.49
N GLU A 203 -2.80 -14.42 -5.17
CA GLU A 203 -4.07 -15.09 -5.40
C GLU A 203 -4.43 -15.14 -6.87
N ILE A 204 -5.31 -16.08 -7.20
CA ILE A 204 -5.89 -16.20 -8.54
C ILE A 204 -7.36 -15.83 -8.39
N GLY A 205 -7.71 -14.65 -8.89
CA GLY A 205 -9.08 -14.15 -8.90
C GLY A 205 -9.81 -14.48 -10.20
N VAL A 206 -11.14 -14.45 -10.14
CA VAL A 206 -12.01 -14.46 -11.32
C VAL A 206 -12.84 -13.18 -11.29
N VAL A 207 -12.88 -12.47 -12.42
CA VAL A 207 -13.78 -11.33 -12.58
C VAL A 207 -15.21 -11.85 -12.69
N GLU A 208 -15.95 -11.83 -11.59
CA GLU A 208 -17.32 -12.33 -11.52
C GLU A 208 -18.34 -11.31 -12.07
N LYS A 209 -18.09 -10.02 -11.86
CA LYS A 209 -19.04 -8.94 -12.20
C LYS A 209 -18.32 -7.68 -12.66
N ILE A 210 -18.81 -7.10 -13.75
CA ILE A 210 -18.40 -5.79 -14.26
C ILE A 210 -19.46 -4.75 -13.84
N TYR A 211 -19.02 -3.68 -13.17
CA TYR A 211 -19.89 -2.57 -12.76
C TYR A 211 -19.84 -1.39 -13.74
N ASP A 212 -18.68 -1.17 -14.36
CA ASP A 212 -18.46 -0.17 -15.41
C ASP A 212 -17.79 -0.85 -16.60
N HIS A 213 -18.55 -1.01 -17.69
CA HIS A 213 -18.10 -1.71 -18.88
C HIS A 213 -17.12 -0.91 -19.73
N GLU A 214 -17.15 0.42 -19.66
CA GLU A 214 -16.23 1.25 -20.44
C GLU A 214 -14.84 1.20 -19.81
N THR A 215 -14.77 1.43 -18.49
CA THR A 215 -13.52 1.36 -17.73
C THR A 215 -12.92 -0.05 -17.75
N ALA A 216 -13.74 -1.11 -17.58
CA ALA A 216 -13.25 -2.49 -17.62
C ALA A 216 -12.59 -2.83 -18.97
N ARG A 217 -13.18 -2.38 -20.09
CA ARG A 217 -12.59 -2.57 -21.43
C ARG A 217 -11.21 -1.91 -21.54
N VAL A 218 -11.05 -0.71 -20.99
CA VAL A 218 -9.76 -0.01 -20.99
C VAL A 218 -8.73 -0.75 -20.13
N PHE A 219 -9.15 -1.34 -19.01
CA PHE A 219 -8.29 -2.13 -18.12
C PHE A 219 -8.03 -3.56 -18.60
N GLY A 220 -8.69 -4.01 -19.67
CA GLY A 220 -8.56 -5.38 -20.19
C GLY A 220 -9.19 -6.43 -19.27
N LEU A 221 -10.33 -6.12 -18.64
CA LEU A 221 -11.10 -6.99 -17.76
C LEU A 221 -12.47 -7.36 -18.35
#